data_AF-A0A1Q8CNG9-F1
#
_entry.id   AF-A0A1Q8CNG9-F1
#
_cell.length_a   1.000
_cell.length_b   1.000
_cell.length_c   1.000
_cell.angle_alpha   90.00
_cell.angle_beta   90.00
_cell.angle_gamma   90.00
#
_symmetry.space_group_name_H-M   'P 1'
#
loop_
_entity.id
_entity.type
_entity.pdbx_description
1 polymer ?
#
loop_
_entity_poly.entity_id
_entity_poly.type
_entity_poly.pdbx_seq_one_letter_code
_entity_poly.pdbx_strand_id
1 'polypeptide(L)'
;MGRPGPGWAVLEGAAAGLAAVVVMAGLCAFGLAQLGAEEVPAMTAAAVALAVGGSVDLTASASGQAAELGAGLHGTAQLMPLGVSLVGAAVLVLAFWAPVRRRTPAAEELATRAFAAAAAFLASVAVLALLGRGRLPLAGLGLRAGRDRPGRGLPPGLAERLEDRARAGGPAGEARFSADVAAAVGAGLLWVLVVLAVGWLVSGRGPLPPRWTWAHRLRPAVTSTVLVLVVLAGLATAAGLVLGLVGRNGSLAGGVLFAGATGVLALLGLGLGVPWSASASGPMTSLVPPDRLPDGVLDAGGWPATLAFAAVTLLVTAVLTARHDRDAGEGPRWLRAATAGLRHGLVVAAALAVATLLAGASVEFGVSVLGSQLMGAELRLSGNVLLTLVLGFVAGAAAGAVGRLAVDLARRRSPSTVDS
;
A
#
# COMPACT_ATOMS: atom_id res chain seq x y z
N MET A 1 32.94 1.74 -23.51
CA MET A 1 31.54 2.06 -23.89
C MET A 1 31.31 3.53 -23.56
N GLY A 2 31.03 4.35 -24.57
CA GLY A 2 30.87 5.80 -24.41
C GLY A 2 29.75 6.17 -23.44
N ARG A 3 29.84 7.37 -22.84
CA ARG A 3 28.76 7.92 -22.02
C ARG A 3 27.51 8.06 -22.91
N PRO A 4 26.36 7.46 -22.54
CA PRO A 4 25.12 7.69 -23.28
C PRO A 4 24.77 9.17 -23.21
N GLY A 5 24.38 9.76 -24.35
CA GLY A 5 23.98 11.16 -24.42
C GLY A 5 22.74 11.46 -23.56
N PRO A 6 22.46 12.74 -23.27
CA PRO A 6 21.36 13.16 -22.39
C PRO A 6 19.99 12.64 -22.84
N GLY A 7 19.75 12.50 -24.15
CA GLY A 7 18.50 11.95 -24.69
C GLY A 7 18.24 10.49 -24.26
N TRP A 8 19.28 9.69 -24.09
CA TRP A 8 19.15 8.30 -23.65
C TRP A 8 18.75 8.21 -22.17
N ALA A 9 19.31 9.09 -21.34
CA ALA A 9 18.93 9.22 -19.94
C ALA A 9 17.45 9.61 -19.77
N VAL A 10 16.94 10.49 -20.63
CA VAL A 10 15.51 10.84 -20.67
C VAL A 10 14.66 9.63 -21.02
N LEU A 11 14.99 8.90 -22.09
CA LEU A 11 14.22 7.73 -22.53
C LEU A 11 14.17 6.63 -21.46
N GLU A 12 15.31 6.31 -20.84
CA GLU A 12 15.35 5.28 -19.79
C GLU A 12 14.62 5.71 -18.52
N GLY A 13 14.68 7.00 -18.16
CA GLY A 13 13.89 7.55 -17.05
C GLY A 13 12.40 7.45 -17.33
N ALA A 14 11.95 7.97 -18.48
CA ALA A 14 10.56 7.94 -18.90
C ALA A 14 10.02 6.50 -18.98
N ALA A 15 10.79 5.57 -19.56
CA ALA A 15 10.43 4.16 -19.63
C ALA A 15 10.23 3.53 -18.24
N ALA A 16 11.05 3.89 -17.24
CA ALA A 16 10.87 3.42 -15.87
C ALA A 16 9.57 3.94 -15.24
N GLY A 17 9.25 5.22 -15.45
CA GLY A 17 7.99 5.83 -15.00
C GLY A 17 6.77 5.16 -15.64
N LEU A 18 6.79 4.98 -16.96
CA LEU A 18 5.73 4.33 -17.72
C LEU A 18 5.55 2.86 -17.32
N ALA A 19 6.64 2.11 -17.17
CA ALA A 19 6.58 0.70 -16.77
C ALA A 19 5.89 0.52 -15.41
N ALA A 20 6.16 1.41 -14.45
CA ALA A 20 5.49 1.39 -13.16
C ALA A 20 3.97 1.58 -13.30
N VAL A 21 3.53 2.59 -14.06
CA VAL A 21 2.10 2.86 -14.27
C VAL A 21 1.41 1.72 -15.01
N VAL A 22 2.04 1.16 -16.05
CA VAL A 22 1.49 0.03 -16.82
C VAL A 22 1.27 -1.19 -15.91
N VAL A 23 2.23 -1.53 -15.05
CA VAL A 23 2.08 -2.65 -14.12
C VAL A 23 0.99 -2.37 -13.08
N MET A 24 0.95 -1.15 -12.53
CA MET A 24 -0.12 -0.76 -11.59
C MET A 24 -1.50 -0.86 -12.22
N ALA A 25 -1.67 -0.33 -13.43
CA ALA A 25 -2.92 -0.40 -14.18
C ALA A 25 -3.31 -1.86 -14.49
N GLY A 26 -2.35 -2.70 -14.88
CA GLY A 26 -2.59 -4.13 -15.10
C GLY A 26 -3.06 -4.87 -13.85
N LEU A 27 -2.45 -4.61 -12.70
CA LEU A 27 -2.87 -5.18 -11.42
C LEU A 27 -4.26 -4.69 -11.00
N CYS A 28 -4.52 -3.39 -11.13
CA CYS A 28 -5.84 -2.81 -10.84
C CYS A 28 -6.92 -3.42 -11.75
N ALA A 29 -6.69 -3.48 -13.06
CA ALA A 29 -7.63 -4.06 -14.01
C ALA A 29 -7.90 -5.54 -13.71
N PHE A 30 -6.85 -6.32 -13.43
CA PHE A 30 -6.99 -7.71 -13.03
C PHE A 30 -7.80 -7.85 -11.74
N GLY A 31 -7.43 -7.12 -10.67
CA GLY A 31 -8.15 -7.17 -9.40
C GLY A 31 -9.62 -6.78 -9.51
N LEU A 32 -9.92 -5.73 -10.27
CA LEU A 32 -11.28 -5.27 -10.53
C LEU A 32 -12.08 -6.27 -11.38
N ALA A 33 -11.48 -6.87 -12.39
CA ALA A 33 -12.11 -7.94 -13.18
C ALA A 33 -12.46 -9.14 -12.29
N GLN A 34 -11.56 -9.53 -11.37
CA GLN A 34 -11.81 -10.61 -10.41
C GLN A 34 -12.92 -10.26 -9.40
N LEU A 35 -13.12 -8.97 -9.10
CA LEU A 35 -14.24 -8.47 -8.28
C LEU A 35 -15.56 -8.34 -9.06
N GLY A 36 -15.54 -8.52 -10.39
CA GLY A 36 -16.72 -8.38 -11.24
C GLY A 36 -17.12 -6.94 -11.52
N ALA A 37 -16.14 -6.03 -11.60
CA ALA A 37 -16.37 -4.64 -11.98
C ALA A 37 -16.93 -4.53 -13.41
N GLU A 38 -17.95 -3.70 -13.62
CA GLU A 38 -18.61 -3.53 -14.92
C GLU A 38 -17.86 -2.52 -15.82
N GLU A 39 -17.39 -1.40 -15.26
CA GLU A 39 -16.59 -0.38 -15.98
C GLU A 39 -15.08 -0.52 -15.70
N VAL A 40 -14.50 -1.70 -15.97
CA VAL A 40 -13.10 -2.01 -15.64
C VAL A 40 -12.11 -0.91 -16.05
N PRO A 41 -12.14 -0.30 -17.26
CA PRO A 41 -11.15 0.71 -17.64
C PRO A 41 -11.20 1.98 -16.78
N ALA A 42 -12.39 2.55 -16.56
CA ALA A 42 -12.55 3.78 -15.76
C ALA A 42 -12.24 3.51 -14.28
N MET A 43 -12.69 2.37 -13.75
CA MET A 43 -12.38 1.97 -12.37
C MET A 43 -10.89 1.66 -12.19
N THR A 44 -10.22 1.11 -13.19
CA THR A 44 -8.76 0.90 -13.17
C THR A 44 -8.04 2.22 -13.07
N ALA A 45 -8.45 3.21 -13.86
CA ALA A 45 -7.84 4.53 -13.87
C ALA A 45 -8.02 5.26 -12.52
N ALA A 46 -9.21 5.15 -11.91
CA ALA A 46 -9.48 5.64 -10.55
C ALA A 46 -8.68 4.86 -9.48
N ALA A 47 -8.58 3.54 -9.59
CA ALA A 47 -7.82 2.71 -8.66
C ALA A 47 -6.31 2.99 -8.72
N VAL A 48 -5.76 3.32 -9.90
CA VAL A 48 -4.36 3.80 -10.02
C VAL A 48 -4.18 5.15 -9.33
N ALA A 49 -5.13 6.09 -9.48
CA ALA A 49 -5.08 7.35 -8.74
C ALA A 49 -5.08 7.14 -7.22
N LEU A 50 -5.92 6.22 -6.72
CA LEU A 50 -5.93 5.81 -5.31
C LEU A 50 -4.63 5.12 -4.87
N ALA A 51 -4.05 4.25 -5.70
CA ALA A 51 -2.80 3.53 -5.40
C ALA A 51 -1.57 4.44 -5.24
N VAL A 52 -1.66 5.65 -5.77
CA VAL A 52 -0.65 6.69 -5.66
C VAL A 52 -0.93 7.64 -4.48
N GLY A 53 -2.06 7.47 -3.79
CA GLY A 53 -2.48 8.27 -2.62
C GLY A 53 -3.42 9.42 -2.96
N GLY A 54 -4.00 9.45 -4.17
CA GLY A 54 -5.06 10.39 -4.53
C GLY A 54 -6.41 10.04 -3.88
N SER A 55 -7.44 10.79 -4.23
CA SER A 55 -8.82 10.58 -3.77
C SER A 55 -9.78 10.35 -4.94
N VAL A 56 -10.87 9.66 -4.65
CA VAL A 56 -11.99 9.49 -5.59
C VAL A 56 -13.27 9.96 -4.92
N ASP A 57 -13.95 10.87 -5.58
CA ASP A 57 -15.25 11.38 -5.16
C ASP A 57 -16.35 10.51 -5.76
N LEU A 58 -17.35 10.22 -4.94
CA LEU A 58 -18.57 9.52 -5.27
C LEU A 58 -19.74 10.49 -5.08
N THR A 59 -20.52 10.71 -6.13
CA THR A 59 -21.70 11.57 -6.09
C THR A 59 -22.88 10.84 -6.72
N ALA A 60 -23.98 10.70 -5.99
CA ALA A 60 -25.24 10.21 -6.54
C ALA A 60 -26.33 11.25 -6.28
N SER A 61 -26.98 11.74 -7.34
CA SER A 61 -28.18 12.56 -7.20
C SER A 61 -29.38 11.65 -6.96
N ALA A 62 -30.20 11.96 -5.95
CA ALA A 62 -31.48 11.28 -5.79
C ALA A 62 -32.41 11.64 -6.96
N SER A 63 -33.38 10.77 -7.27
CA SER A 63 -34.39 10.99 -8.31
C SER A 63 -35.80 11.05 -7.70
N GLY A 64 -36.72 11.81 -8.32
CA GLY A 64 -38.10 11.99 -7.84
C GLY A 64 -38.21 12.96 -6.65
N GLN A 65 -39.16 12.74 -5.73
CA GLN A 65 -39.41 13.62 -4.56
C GLN A 65 -38.14 13.93 -3.73
N ALA A 66 -37.19 12.99 -3.67
CA ALA A 66 -35.92 13.21 -2.97
C ALA A 66 -35.02 14.24 -3.69
N ALA A 67 -35.11 14.34 -5.02
CA ALA A 67 -34.44 15.37 -5.81
C ALA A 67 -35.05 16.76 -5.56
N GLU A 68 -36.38 16.84 -5.42
CA GLU A 68 -37.10 18.09 -5.11
C GLU A 68 -36.74 18.63 -3.72
N LEU A 69 -36.41 17.73 -2.79
CA LEU A 69 -35.88 18.07 -1.48
C LEU A 69 -34.37 18.39 -1.51
N GLY A 70 -33.69 18.25 -2.66
CA GLY A 70 -32.25 18.48 -2.79
C GLY A 70 -31.38 17.40 -2.14
N ALA A 71 -31.89 16.17 -1.99
CA ALA A 71 -31.14 15.06 -1.41
C ALA A 71 -30.14 14.47 -2.40
N GLY A 72 -28.89 14.31 -1.98
CA GLY A 72 -27.80 13.70 -2.74
C GLY A 72 -26.87 12.89 -1.85
N LEU A 73 -26.29 11.83 -2.38
CA LEU A 73 -25.28 11.02 -1.70
C LEU A 73 -23.90 11.49 -2.16
N HIS A 74 -23.04 11.81 -1.22
CA HIS A 74 -21.65 12.17 -1.44
C HIS A 74 -20.76 11.22 -0.65
N GLY A 75 -19.70 10.69 -1.25
CA GLY A 75 -18.71 9.88 -0.55
C GLY A 75 -17.32 10.21 -1.05
N THR A 76 -16.34 10.02 -0.19
CA THR A 76 -14.92 10.17 -0.54
C THR A 76 -14.22 8.87 -0.16
N ALA A 77 -13.53 8.28 -1.13
CA ALA A 77 -12.75 7.08 -0.91
C ALA A 77 -11.26 7.46 -0.83
N GLN A 78 -10.65 7.19 0.33
CA GLN A 78 -9.21 7.32 0.57
C GLN A 78 -8.68 5.97 1.06
N LEU A 79 -8.62 5.02 0.12
CA LEU A 79 -8.02 3.71 0.32
C LEU A 79 -6.87 3.59 -0.65
N MET A 80 -5.62 3.48 -0.17
CA MET A 80 -4.46 3.23 -1.02
C MET A 80 -4.24 1.71 -1.14
N PRO A 81 -4.43 1.08 -2.31
CA PRO A 81 -4.07 -0.32 -2.48
C PRO A 81 -2.56 -0.51 -2.43
N LEU A 82 -2.04 -0.75 -1.22
CA LEU A 82 -0.61 -0.80 -0.94
C LEU A 82 0.12 -1.87 -1.74
N GLY A 83 -0.54 -2.99 -2.07
CA GLY A 83 0.05 -4.03 -2.91
C GLY A 83 0.41 -3.50 -4.30
N VAL A 84 -0.55 -2.83 -4.94
CA VAL A 84 -0.37 -2.20 -6.25
C VAL A 84 0.69 -1.10 -6.19
N SER A 85 0.62 -0.24 -5.17
CA SER A 85 1.58 0.83 -4.94
C SER A 85 3.01 0.30 -4.78
N LEU A 86 3.23 -0.70 -3.93
CA LEU A 86 4.55 -1.26 -3.67
C LEU A 86 5.12 -2.02 -4.88
N VAL A 87 4.29 -2.70 -5.66
CA VAL A 87 4.74 -3.35 -6.90
C VAL A 87 5.13 -2.29 -7.93
N GLY A 88 4.34 -1.22 -8.08
CA GLY A 88 4.69 -0.07 -8.91
C GLY A 88 6.03 0.55 -8.48
N ALA A 89 6.25 0.71 -7.16
CA ALA A 89 7.49 1.22 -6.62
C ALA A 89 8.69 0.30 -6.93
N ALA A 90 8.52 -1.01 -6.77
CA ALA A 90 9.54 -1.99 -7.09
C ALA A 90 9.90 -1.94 -8.58
N VAL A 91 8.92 -1.90 -9.48
CA VAL A 91 9.13 -1.78 -10.92
C VAL A 91 9.86 -0.49 -11.26
N LEU A 92 9.42 0.65 -10.70
CA LEU A 92 10.07 1.95 -10.90
C LEU A 92 11.54 1.91 -10.51
N VAL A 93 11.85 1.44 -9.29
CA VAL A 93 13.23 1.36 -8.78
C VAL A 93 14.06 0.38 -9.61
N LEU A 94 13.53 -0.80 -9.94
CA LEU A 94 14.26 -1.80 -10.70
C LEU A 94 14.59 -1.30 -12.11
N ALA A 95 13.61 -0.73 -12.83
CA ALA A 95 13.78 -0.18 -14.17
C ALA A 95 14.67 1.06 -14.18
N PHE A 96 14.52 1.95 -13.19
CA PHE A 96 15.33 3.16 -13.06
C PHE A 96 16.81 2.83 -12.89
N TRP A 97 17.12 1.86 -12.02
CA TRP A 97 18.50 1.48 -11.71
C TRP A 97 19.09 0.45 -12.69
N ALA A 98 18.29 -0.36 -13.39
CA ALA A 98 18.77 -1.43 -14.26
C ALA A 98 19.88 -1.02 -15.24
N PRO A 99 19.76 0.09 -15.99
CA PRO A 99 20.78 0.49 -16.97
C PRO A 99 22.09 0.98 -16.34
N VAL A 100 22.04 1.45 -15.09
CA VAL A 100 23.21 1.98 -14.37
C VAL A 100 23.79 0.97 -13.38
N ARG A 101 23.31 -0.27 -13.33
CA ARG A 101 23.82 -1.30 -12.39
C ARG A 101 25.32 -1.59 -12.52
N ARG A 102 25.88 -1.40 -13.73
CA ARG A 102 27.27 -1.76 -14.08
C ARG A 102 28.26 -0.59 -14.02
N ARG A 103 27.83 0.61 -13.65
CA ARG A 103 28.69 1.81 -13.62
C ARG A 103 28.24 2.80 -12.55
N THR A 104 29.09 3.76 -12.23
CA THR A 104 28.73 4.91 -11.39
C THR A 104 28.19 6.04 -12.28
N PRO A 105 26.87 6.33 -12.27
CA PRO A 105 26.31 7.40 -13.08
C PRO A 105 26.69 8.78 -12.51
N ALA A 106 26.81 9.77 -13.40
CA ALA A 106 27.00 11.16 -12.99
C ALA A 106 25.73 11.72 -12.30
N ALA A 107 25.89 12.73 -11.45
CA ALA A 107 24.77 13.35 -10.74
C ALA A 107 23.74 13.98 -11.70
N GLU A 108 24.20 14.67 -12.73
CA GLU A 108 23.35 15.29 -13.77
C GLU A 108 22.55 14.24 -14.54
N GLU A 109 23.16 13.10 -14.86
CA GLU A 109 22.49 11.99 -15.52
C GLU A 109 21.36 11.42 -14.65
N LEU A 110 21.63 11.20 -13.36
CA LEU A 110 20.62 10.76 -12.39
C LEU A 110 19.49 11.76 -12.24
N ALA A 111 19.80 13.06 -12.18
CA ALA A 111 18.79 14.11 -12.09
C ALA A 111 17.90 14.13 -13.34
N THR A 112 18.49 14.02 -14.52
CA THR A 112 17.78 13.99 -15.81
C THR A 112 16.86 12.78 -15.90
N ARG A 113 17.35 11.59 -15.54
CA ARG A 113 16.53 10.36 -15.48
C ARG A 113 15.39 10.49 -14.47
N ALA A 114 15.67 11.02 -13.28
CA ALA A 114 14.68 11.15 -12.21
C ALA A 114 13.57 12.11 -12.63
N PHE A 115 13.94 13.24 -13.25
CA PHE A 115 12.99 14.18 -13.82
C PHE A 115 12.14 13.52 -14.91
N ALA A 116 12.76 12.83 -15.87
CA ALA A 116 12.03 12.15 -16.94
C ALA A 116 11.08 11.04 -16.43
N ALA A 117 11.52 10.27 -15.43
CA ALA A 117 10.69 9.25 -14.78
C ALA A 117 9.49 9.88 -14.07
N ALA A 118 9.71 10.94 -13.30
CA ALA A 118 8.64 11.66 -12.61
C ALA A 118 7.67 12.31 -13.59
N ALA A 119 8.16 12.99 -14.63
CA ALA A 119 7.33 13.64 -15.63
C ALA A 119 6.45 12.63 -16.38
N ALA A 120 7.03 11.51 -16.84
CA ALA A 120 6.27 10.47 -17.55
C ALA A 120 5.23 9.82 -16.63
N PHE A 121 5.61 9.47 -15.40
CA PHE A 121 4.70 8.91 -14.41
C PHE A 121 3.53 9.86 -14.11
N LEU A 122 3.81 11.14 -13.82
CA LEU A 122 2.81 12.13 -13.50
C LEU A 122 1.87 12.44 -14.66
N ALA A 123 2.41 12.53 -15.89
CA ALA A 123 1.60 12.69 -17.08
C ALA A 123 0.63 11.51 -17.25
N SER A 124 1.10 10.27 -17.05
CA SER A 124 0.24 9.10 -17.11
C SER A 124 -0.80 9.06 -15.99
N VAL A 125 -0.43 9.41 -14.75
CA VAL A 125 -1.38 9.49 -13.62
C VAL A 125 -2.43 10.58 -13.87
N ALA A 126 -2.04 11.74 -14.39
CA ALA A 126 -2.99 12.81 -14.74
C ALA A 126 -3.99 12.36 -15.82
N VAL A 127 -3.50 11.70 -16.87
CA VAL A 127 -4.37 11.13 -17.93
C VAL A 127 -5.30 10.06 -17.34
N LEU A 128 -4.80 9.16 -16.51
CA LEU A 128 -5.64 8.15 -15.85
C LEU A 128 -6.65 8.78 -14.90
N ALA A 129 -6.29 9.78 -14.12
CA ALA A 129 -7.24 10.47 -13.25
C ALA A 129 -8.35 11.18 -14.06
N LEU A 130 -8.03 11.75 -15.23
CA LEU A 130 -9.04 12.29 -16.15
C LEU A 130 -9.98 11.22 -16.71
N LEU A 131 -9.46 10.02 -16.98
CA LEU A 131 -10.21 8.86 -17.44
C LEU A 131 -10.92 8.10 -16.30
N GLY A 132 -10.55 8.36 -15.05
CA GLY A 132 -11.08 7.76 -13.82
C GLY A 132 -12.45 8.31 -13.43
N ARG A 133 -13.33 8.46 -14.41
CA ARG A 133 -14.69 8.99 -14.27
C ARG A 133 -15.65 8.00 -14.89
N GLY A 134 -16.68 7.62 -14.15
CA GLY A 134 -17.62 6.63 -14.62
C GLY A 134 -18.87 6.57 -13.76
N ARG A 135 -19.67 5.53 -14.01
CA ARG A 135 -20.92 5.29 -13.29
C ARG A 135 -20.86 3.94 -12.61
N LEU A 136 -21.35 3.91 -11.39
CA LEU A 136 -21.45 2.73 -10.55
C LEU A 136 -22.94 2.54 -10.23
N PRO A 137 -23.56 1.40 -10.58
CA PRO A 137 -24.87 1.09 -10.05
C PRO A 137 -24.78 1.03 -8.53
N LEU A 138 -25.74 1.62 -7.80
CA LEU A 138 -25.75 1.58 -6.33
C LEU A 138 -25.68 0.14 -5.79
N ALA A 139 -26.22 -0.84 -6.54
CA ALA A 139 -26.09 -2.28 -6.23
C ALA A 139 -24.63 -2.79 -6.22
N GLY A 140 -23.74 -2.16 -7.00
CA GLY A 140 -22.30 -2.44 -7.06
C GLY A 140 -21.52 -1.96 -5.83
N LEU A 141 -22.08 -1.05 -5.03
CA LEU A 141 -21.53 -0.63 -3.72
C LEU A 141 -21.80 -1.65 -2.61
N GLY A 142 -22.27 -2.86 -2.96
CA GLY A 142 -22.67 -3.88 -2.00
C GLY A 142 -24.15 -3.80 -1.57
N LEU A 143 -24.94 -2.89 -2.16
CA LEU A 143 -26.39 -2.76 -1.93
C LEU A 143 -27.22 -3.69 -2.84
N ARG A 144 -26.72 -4.90 -3.14
CA ARG A 144 -27.48 -5.88 -3.94
C ARG A 144 -28.72 -6.35 -3.16
N ALA A 145 -29.90 -6.22 -3.77
CA ALA A 145 -31.06 -7.04 -3.44
C ALA A 145 -30.68 -8.50 -3.74
N GLY A 146 -30.38 -9.27 -2.70
CA GLY A 146 -29.87 -10.63 -2.85
C GLY A 146 -30.96 -11.57 -3.33
N ARG A 147 -30.80 -12.18 -4.51
CA ARG A 147 -31.55 -13.40 -4.88
C ARG A 147 -30.79 -14.70 -4.65
N ASP A 148 -29.45 -14.71 -4.69
CA ASP A 148 -28.72 -15.99 -4.80
C ASP A 148 -27.72 -16.31 -3.69
N ARG A 149 -27.73 -15.61 -2.54
CA ARG A 149 -26.88 -15.99 -1.39
C ARG A 149 -27.61 -15.81 -0.05
N PRO A 150 -27.80 -16.87 0.75
CA PRO A 150 -28.39 -16.74 2.07
C PRO A 150 -27.46 -15.90 2.96
N GLY A 151 -28.00 -14.86 3.59
CA GLY A 151 -27.30 -14.08 4.62
C GLY A 151 -26.59 -12.79 4.18
N ARG A 152 -26.78 -12.29 2.94
CA ARG A 152 -26.07 -11.09 2.42
C ARG A 152 -26.96 -9.96 1.84
N GLY A 153 -28.20 -9.81 2.31
CA GLY A 153 -29.17 -8.83 1.79
C GLY A 153 -29.40 -7.58 2.66
N LEU A 154 -29.91 -6.50 2.05
CA LEU A 154 -30.51 -5.32 2.69
C LEU A 154 -31.65 -5.73 3.66
N PRO A 155 -32.07 -4.84 4.58
CA PRO A 155 -33.22 -5.08 5.45
C PRO A 155 -34.45 -5.52 4.63
N PRO A 156 -35.26 -6.47 5.14
CA PRO A 156 -36.51 -6.86 4.48
C PRO A 156 -37.38 -5.60 4.27
N GLY A 157 -37.82 -5.39 3.02
CA GLY A 157 -38.61 -4.22 2.59
C GLY A 157 -37.84 -3.11 1.84
N LEU A 158 -36.54 -2.91 2.07
CA LEU A 158 -35.76 -1.91 1.31
C LEU A 158 -35.26 -2.50 -0.02
N ALA A 159 -34.87 -3.78 0.00
CA ALA A 159 -34.55 -4.54 -1.21
C ALA A 159 -35.74 -4.63 -2.17
N GLU A 160 -36.95 -4.97 -1.67
CA GLU A 160 -38.18 -5.01 -2.48
C GLU A 160 -38.55 -3.65 -3.04
N ARG A 161 -38.42 -2.56 -2.26
CA ARG A 161 -38.70 -1.19 -2.75
C ARG A 161 -37.73 -0.73 -3.83
N LEU A 162 -36.46 -1.10 -3.75
CA LEU A 162 -35.47 -0.80 -4.80
C LEU A 162 -35.71 -1.67 -6.04
N GLU A 163 -36.08 -2.93 -5.85
CA GLU A 163 -36.34 -3.87 -6.94
C GLU A 163 -37.65 -3.57 -7.68
N ASP A 164 -38.71 -3.19 -6.97
CA ASP A 164 -39.98 -2.75 -7.56
C ASP A 164 -39.83 -1.42 -8.30
N ARG A 165 -38.97 -0.52 -7.81
CA ARG A 165 -38.67 0.75 -8.50
C ARG A 165 -37.80 0.54 -9.74
N ALA A 166 -36.90 -0.44 -9.73
CA ALA A 166 -36.14 -0.87 -10.90
C ALA A 166 -37.03 -1.58 -11.94
N ARG A 167 -37.99 -2.43 -11.51
CA ARG A 167 -38.99 -3.06 -12.38
C ARG A 167 -39.99 -2.07 -12.97
N ALA A 168 -40.30 -0.99 -12.25
CA ALA A 168 -41.17 0.09 -12.70
C ALA A 168 -40.50 1.09 -13.66
N GLY A 169 -39.27 0.81 -14.13
CA GLY A 169 -38.55 1.69 -15.05
C GLY A 169 -38.05 3.00 -14.42
N GLY A 170 -38.08 3.12 -13.09
CA GLY A 170 -37.43 4.22 -12.39
C GLY A 170 -35.91 4.01 -12.38
N PRO A 171 -35.09 5.07 -12.55
CA PRO A 171 -33.64 4.92 -12.52
C PRO A 171 -33.23 4.40 -11.14
N ALA A 172 -32.82 3.14 -11.07
CA ALA A 172 -32.04 2.63 -9.96
C ALA A 172 -30.82 3.54 -9.88
N GLY A 173 -30.73 4.36 -8.83
CA GLY A 173 -29.79 5.49 -8.79
C GLY A 173 -28.38 5.07 -9.22
N GLU A 174 -27.79 5.80 -10.15
CA GLU A 174 -26.41 5.63 -10.57
C GLU A 174 -25.54 6.56 -9.72
N ALA A 175 -24.53 6.01 -9.04
CA ALA A 175 -23.50 6.82 -8.40
C ALA A 175 -22.43 7.15 -9.44
N ARG A 176 -22.16 8.43 -9.66
CA ARG A 176 -21.04 8.87 -10.47
C ARG A 176 -19.78 8.88 -9.61
N PHE A 177 -18.70 8.32 -10.13
CA PHE A 177 -17.38 8.47 -9.52
C PHE A 177 -16.48 9.36 -10.37
N SER A 178 -15.58 10.09 -9.71
CA SER A 178 -14.52 10.86 -10.38
C SER A 178 -13.28 10.87 -9.52
N ALA A 179 -12.14 10.49 -10.09
CA ALA A 179 -10.85 10.73 -9.48
C ALA A 179 -10.54 12.23 -9.45
N ASP A 180 -9.99 12.71 -8.33
CA ASP A 180 -9.47 14.07 -8.20
C ASP A 180 -8.07 14.12 -8.84
N VAL A 181 -7.97 14.85 -9.94
CA VAL A 181 -6.72 14.98 -10.71
C VAL A 181 -5.66 15.75 -9.92
N ALA A 182 -6.05 16.79 -9.19
CA ALA A 182 -5.11 17.59 -8.41
C ALA A 182 -4.54 16.79 -7.24
N ALA A 183 -5.42 16.08 -6.53
CA ALA A 183 -4.99 15.17 -5.45
C ALA A 183 -4.11 14.03 -6.00
N ALA A 184 -4.47 13.40 -7.12
CA ALA A 184 -3.70 12.31 -7.72
C ALA A 184 -2.30 12.76 -8.21
N VAL A 185 -2.19 13.93 -8.84
CA VAL A 185 -0.90 14.47 -9.31
C VAL A 185 -0.04 14.92 -8.13
N GLY A 186 -0.62 15.60 -7.13
CA GLY A 186 0.09 16.02 -5.93
C GLY A 186 0.62 14.84 -5.12
N ALA A 187 -0.25 13.87 -4.82
CA ALA A 187 0.13 12.63 -4.15
C ALA A 187 1.14 11.82 -4.99
N GLY A 188 0.98 11.80 -6.31
CA GLY A 188 1.90 11.11 -7.22
C GLY A 188 3.28 11.71 -7.29
N LEU A 189 3.39 13.03 -7.17
CA LEU A 189 4.69 13.68 -7.10
C LEU A 189 5.40 13.26 -5.81
N LEU A 190 4.69 13.33 -4.68
CA LEU A 190 5.21 12.89 -3.39
C LEU A 190 5.62 11.42 -3.43
N TRP A 191 4.75 10.55 -3.99
CA TRP A 191 5.01 9.12 -4.12
C TRP A 191 6.27 8.83 -4.93
N VAL A 192 6.43 9.41 -6.12
CA VAL A 192 7.63 9.19 -6.96
C VAL A 192 8.89 9.67 -6.24
N LEU A 193 8.84 10.85 -5.61
CA LEU A 193 9.98 11.40 -4.87
C LEU A 193 10.40 10.46 -3.72
N VAL A 194 9.44 9.97 -2.94
CA VAL A 194 9.69 9.02 -1.86
C VAL A 194 10.25 7.71 -2.40
N VAL A 195 9.67 7.14 -3.45
CA VAL A 195 10.12 5.88 -4.05
C VAL A 195 11.54 6.00 -4.61
N LEU A 196 11.85 7.08 -5.33
CA LEU A 196 13.20 7.30 -5.85
C LEU A 196 14.21 7.57 -4.73
N ALA A 197 13.83 8.29 -3.67
CA ALA A 197 14.69 8.52 -2.50
C ALA A 197 14.99 7.21 -1.76
N VAL A 198 13.96 6.37 -1.52
CA VAL A 198 14.13 5.04 -0.93
C VAL A 198 14.97 4.14 -1.84
N GLY A 199 14.68 4.13 -3.15
CA GLY A 199 15.44 3.38 -4.14
C GLY A 199 16.92 3.79 -4.20
N TRP A 200 17.21 5.08 -4.06
CA TRP A 200 18.58 5.61 -3.97
C TRP A 200 19.28 5.15 -2.69
N LEU A 201 18.60 5.18 -1.55
CA LEU A 201 19.15 4.72 -0.27
C LEU A 201 19.45 3.21 -0.29
N VAL A 202 18.52 2.42 -0.86
CA VAL A 202 18.67 0.97 -1.02
C VAL A 202 19.80 0.63 -1.99
N SER A 203 19.80 1.24 -3.18
CA SER A 203 20.81 0.97 -4.22
C SER A 203 22.20 1.38 -3.77
N GLY A 204 22.28 2.51 -3.03
CA GLY A 204 23.46 3.33 -2.72
C GLY A 204 24.64 3.13 -3.65
N ARG A 205 24.27 3.29 -4.93
CA ARG A 205 25.16 3.55 -6.06
C ARG A 205 25.26 5.05 -6.35
N GLY A 206 24.59 5.89 -5.58
CA GLY A 206 24.68 7.34 -5.71
C GLY A 206 25.80 7.94 -4.86
N PRO A 207 26.39 9.07 -5.29
CA PRO A 207 27.35 9.82 -4.50
C PRO A 207 26.63 10.40 -3.29
N LEU A 208 26.75 9.74 -2.13
CA LEU A 208 26.28 10.30 -0.87
C LEU A 208 27.21 11.47 -0.49
N PRO A 209 26.67 12.64 -0.12
CA PRO A 209 27.48 13.73 0.39
C PRO A 209 28.32 13.23 1.57
N PRO A 210 29.62 13.57 1.68
CA PRO A 210 30.47 13.13 2.79
C PRO A 210 29.91 13.45 4.18
N ARG A 211 29.07 14.49 4.29
CA ARG A 211 28.38 14.92 5.52
C ARG A 211 27.28 13.97 6.03
N TRP A 212 26.89 12.95 5.27
CA TRP A 212 25.84 11.98 5.64
C TRP A 212 26.41 10.63 6.09
N THR A 213 27.45 10.66 6.92
CA THR A 213 28.06 9.46 7.52
C THR A 213 27.05 8.61 8.32
N TRP A 214 26.05 9.23 8.94
CA TRP A 214 24.97 8.53 9.64
C TRP A 214 24.09 7.71 8.69
N ALA A 215 23.84 8.19 7.47
CA ALA A 215 23.05 7.48 6.47
C ALA A 215 23.77 6.22 6.00
N HIS A 216 25.10 6.27 5.85
CA HIS A 216 25.91 5.08 5.54
C HIS A 216 25.78 3.99 6.61
N ARG A 217 25.69 4.37 7.89
CA ARG A 217 25.55 3.43 9.02
C ARG A 217 24.15 2.81 9.12
N LEU A 218 23.09 3.55 8.77
CA LEU A 218 21.72 3.03 8.80
C LEU A 218 21.36 2.25 7.54
N ARG A 219 22.11 2.43 6.45
CA ARG A 219 21.80 1.85 5.15
C ARG A 219 21.62 0.32 5.16
N PRO A 220 22.45 -0.51 5.82
CA PRO A 220 22.20 -1.96 5.88
C PRO A 220 20.86 -2.30 6.52
N ALA A 221 20.46 -1.55 7.56
CA ALA A 221 19.20 -1.74 8.26
C ALA A 221 18.02 -1.30 7.38
N VAL A 222 18.13 -0.14 6.72
CA VAL A 222 17.08 0.34 5.81
C VAL A 222 16.91 -0.59 4.62
N THR A 223 18.00 -1.00 3.97
CA THR A 223 17.97 -1.89 2.81
C THR A 223 17.32 -3.24 3.13
N SER A 224 17.70 -3.87 4.24
CA SER A 224 17.13 -5.18 4.62
C SER A 224 15.67 -5.07 5.02
N THR A 225 15.29 -4.03 5.78
CA THR A 225 13.91 -3.80 6.21
C THR A 225 13.00 -3.54 5.01
N VAL A 226 13.40 -2.62 4.12
CA VAL A 226 12.64 -2.31 2.89
C VAL A 226 12.55 -3.54 1.98
N LEU A 227 13.65 -4.27 1.78
CA LEU A 227 13.65 -5.48 0.95
C LEU A 227 12.66 -6.52 1.46
N VAL A 228 12.67 -6.81 2.76
CA VAL A 228 11.77 -7.81 3.36
C VAL A 228 10.31 -7.36 3.26
N LEU A 229 10.00 -6.09 3.53
CA LEU A 229 8.64 -5.56 3.39
C LEU A 229 8.14 -5.62 1.94
N VAL A 230 8.99 -5.27 0.97
CA VAL A 230 8.66 -5.38 -0.46
C VAL A 230 8.45 -6.83 -0.88
N VAL A 231 9.28 -7.77 -0.38
CA VAL A 231 9.10 -9.20 -0.64
C VAL A 231 7.77 -9.71 -0.07
N LEU A 232 7.44 -9.35 1.17
CA LEU A 232 6.19 -9.72 1.81
C LEU A 232 4.97 -9.18 1.05
N ALA A 233 4.99 -7.90 0.67
CA ALA A 233 3.94 -7.30 -0.15
C ALA A 233 3.84 -7.93 -1.55
N GLY A 234 4.99 -8.27 -2.16
CA GLY A 234 5.07 -8.98 -3.42
C GLY A 234 4.49 -10.40 -3.34
N LEU A 235 4.76 -11.13 -2.26
CA LEU A 235 4.17 -12.45 -2.00
C LEU A 235 2.65 -12.36 -1.83
N ALA A 236 2.14 -11.36 -1.10
CA ALA A 236 0.70 -11.14 -0.96
C ALA A 236 0.04 -10.83 -2.32
N THR A 237 0.68 -9.98 -3.13
CA THR A 237 0.21 -9.64 -4.49
C THR A 237 0.23 -10.88 -5.40
N ALA A 238 1.31 -11.66 -5.36
CA ALA A 238 1.44 -12.91 -6.12
C ALA A 238 0.39 -13.95 -5.70
N ALA A 239 0.09 -14.06 -4.40
CA ALA A 239 -0.99 -14.92 -3.91
C ALA A 239 -2.34 -14.49 -4.50
N GLY A 240 -2.65 -13.19 -4.54
CA GLY A 240 -3.87 -12.67 -5.17
C GLY A 240 -3.95 -13.01 -6.66
N LEU A 241 -2.85 -12.84 -7.40
CA LEU A 241 -2.76 -13.22 -8.82
C LEU A 241 -2.98 -14.72 -9.02
N VAL A 242 -2.27 -15.57 -8.28
CA VAL A 242 -2.39 -17.03 -8.37
C VAL A 242 -3.80 -17.49 -8.03
N LEU A 243 -4.41 -16.97 -6.95
CA LEU A 243 -5.79 -17.28 -6.57
C LEU A 243 -6.78 -16.91 -7.69
N GLY A 244 -6.55 -15.79 -8.37
CA GLY A 244 -7.38 -15.34 -9.47
C GLY A 244 -7.26 -16.24 -10.69
N LEU A 245 -6.03 -16.61 -11.06
CA LEU A 245 -5.72 -17.46 -12.21
C LEU A 245 -6.16 -18.92 -12.00
N VAL A 246 -6.07 -19.45 -10.78
CA VAL A 246 -6.47 -20.83 -10.45
C VAL A 246 -8.00 -20.98 -10.31
N GLY A 247 -8.75 -19.87 -10.29
CA GLY A 247 -10.16 -19.86 -10.66
C GLY A 247 -11.18 -20.35 -9.62
N ARG A 248 -10.82 -20.45 -8.32
CA ARG A 248 -11.76 -20.96 -7.31
C ARG A 248 -12.62 -19.90 -6.61
N ASN A 249 -12.19 -18.64 -6.55
CA ASN A 249 -12.95 -17.52 -5.94
C ASN A 249 -12.40 -16.16 -6.41
N GLY A 250 -12.97 -15.56 -7.46
CA GLY A 250 -12.51 -14.28 -8.01
C GLY A 250 -12.54 -13.13 -6.99
N SER A 251 -13.59 -13.05 -6.17
CA SER A 251 -13.72 -11.99 -5.16
C SER A 251 -12.62 -12.04 -4.09
N LEU A 252 -12.23 -13.24 -3.65
CA LEU A 252 -11.10 -13.42 -2.73
C LEU A 252 -9.79 -13.02 -3.40
N ALA A 253 -9.59 -13.37 -4.68
CA ALA A 253 -8.39 -13.00 -5.41
C ALA A 253 -8.23 -11.47 -5.53
N GLY A 254 -9.29 -10.76 -5.92
CA GLY A 254 -9.28 -9.30 -5.98
C GLY A 254 -9.10 -8.65 -4.60
N GLY A 255 -9.76 -9.19 -3.58
CA GLY A 255 -9.59 -8.75 -2.19
C GLY A 255 -8.15 -8.93 -1.68
N VAL A 256 -7.54 -10.09 -1.91
CA VAL A 256 -6.14 -10.34 -1.55
C VAL A 256 -5.19 -9.46 -2.35
N LEU A 257 -5.48 -9.17 -3.62
CA LEU A 257 -4.64 -8.31 -4.44
C LEU A 257 -4.58 -6.86 -3.91
N PHE A 258 -5.74 -6.30 -3.52
CA PHE A 258 -5.81 -4.92 -3.04
C PHE A 258 -5.47 -4.78 -1.55
N ALA A 259 -5.98 -5.68 -0.71
CA ALA A 259 -5.85 -5.60 0.75
C ALA A 259 -4.75 -6.50 1.32
N GLY A 260 -4.19 -7.45 0.56
CA GLY A 260 -3.23 -8.43 1.09
C GLY A 260 -1.96 -7.79 1.64
N ALA A 261 -1.39 -6.81 0.95
CA ALA A 261 -0.22 -6.09 1.45
C ALA A 261 -0.52 -5.31 2.73
N THR A 262 -1.66 -4.60 2.78
CA THR A 262 -2.17 -3.93 3.99
C THR A 262 -2.38 -4.93 5.12
N GLY A 263 -2.95 -6.10 4.81
CA GLY A 263 -3.17 -7.19 5.74
C GLY A 263 -1.86 -7.74 6.31
N VAL A 264 -0.82 -7.91 5.50
CA VAL A 264 0.50 -8.33 5.99
C VAL A 264 1.10 -7.30 6.95
N LEU A 265 0.96 -6.01 6.66
CA LEU A 265 1.41 -4.95 7.56
C LEU A 265 0.59 -4.92 8.87
N ALA A 266 -0.72 -5.13 8.79
CA ALA A 266 -1.58 -5.26 9.95
C ALA A 266 -1.21 -6.49 10.80
N LEU A 267 -0.91 -7.63 10.16
CA LEU A 267 -0.43 -8.84 10.84
C LEU A 267 0.90 -8.61 11.57
N LEU A 268 1.82 -7.84 10.99
CA LEU A 268 3.06 -7.45 11.66
C LEU A 268 2.77 -6.60 12.91
N GLY A 269 1.87 -5.62 12.79
CA GLY A 269 1.46 -4.80 13.94
C GLY A 269 0.78 -5.62 15.04
N LEU A 270 -0.19 -6.46 14.68
CA LEU A 270 -0.87 -7.36 15.61
C LEU A 270 0.11 -8.30 16.31
N GLY A 271 1.09 -8.84 15.59
CA GLY A 271 2.13 -9.70 16.17
C GLY A 271 3.03 -8.99 17.17
N LEU A 272 3.18 -7.67 17.06
CA LEU A 272 3.87 -6.85 18.07
C LEU A 272 2.97 -6.47 19.25
N GLY A 273 1.66 -6.78 19.19
CA GLY A 273 0.67 -6.34 20.17
C GLY A 273 0.07 -4.97 19.86
N VAL A 274 0.24 -4.44 18.65
CA VAL A 274 -0.41 -3.20 18.22
C VAL A 274 -1.87 -3.49 17.89
N PRO A 275 -2.85 -2.85 18.55
CA PRO A 275 -4.24 -3.05 18.22
C PRO A 275 -4.53 -2.40 16.87
N TRP A 276 -5.11 -3.20 15.97
CA TRP A 276 -5.70 -2.71 14.72
C TRP A 276 -7.20 -2.70 14.89
N SER A 277 -7.80 -1.53 14.75
CA SER A 277 -9.25 -1.35 14.85
C SER A 277 -9.84 -1.18 13.46
N ALA A 278 -10.93 -1.88 13.22
CA ALA A 278 -11.84 -1.60 12.11
C ALA A 278 -13.16 -1.14 12.73
N SER A 279 -13.60 0.06 12.37
CA SER A 279 -14.81 0.67 12.91
C SER A 279 -15.68 1.19 11.78
N ALA A 280 -16.99 1.02 11.92
CA ALA A 280 -17.98 1.74 11.16
C ALA A 280 -18.69 2.74 12.08
N SER A 281 -18.63 4.04 11.78
CA SER A 281 -19.26 5.09 12.60
C SER A 281 -20.28 5.89 11.80
N GLY A 282 -21.21 6.57 12.47
CA GLY A 282 -22.14 7.53 11.87
C GLY A 282 -23.59 7.03 11.71
N PRO A 283 -24.58 7.94 11.56
CA PRO A 283 -26.01 7.61 11.57
C PRO A 283 -26.43 6.55 10.55
N MET A 284 -25.78 6.47 9.38
CA MET A 284 -26.14 5.52 8.33
C MET A 284 -25.71 4.07 8.62
N THR A 285 -24.82 3.85 9.59
CA THR A 285 -24.44 2.50 10.02
C THR A 285 -25.62 1.73 10.59
N SER A 286 -26.59 2.42 11.20
CA SER A 286 -27.84 1.83 11.69
C SER A 286 -28.70 1.15 10.61
N LEU A 287 -28.46 1.46 9.33
CA LEU A 287 -29.14 0.86 8.18
C LEU A 287 -28.50 -0.47 7.74
N VAL A 288 -27.29 -0.77 8.23
CA VAL A 288 -26.55 -1.99 7.94
C VAL A 288 -26.65 -2.92 9.16
N PRO A 289 -26.93 -4.22 8.96
CA PRO A 289 -26.97 -5.17 10.06
C PRO A 289 -25.67 -5.17 10.88
N PRO A 290 -25.74 -5.19 12.22
CA PRO A 290 -24.57 -5.05 13.09
C PRO A 290 -23.56 -6.20 12.93
N ASP A 291 -24.02 -7.40 12.53
CA ASP A 291 -23.16 -8.55 12.20
C ASP A 291 -22.28 -8.33 10.95
N ARG A 292 -22.52 -7.26 10.21
CA ARG A 292 -21.80 -6.91 8.98
C ARG A 292 -20.96 -5.66 9.08
N LEU A 293 -21.07 -4.92 10.17
CA LEU A 293 -20.23 -3.78 10.43
C LEU A 293 -18.96 -4.24 11.13
N PRO A 294 -17.77 -3.82 10.65
CA PRO A 294 -16.56 -4.04 11.41
C PRO A 294 -16.66 -3.19 12.68
N ASP A 295 -16.84 -3.85 13.82
CA ASP A 295 -16.85 -3.22 15.14
C ASP A 295 -15.85 -3.93 16.05
N GLY A 296 -14.63 -3.38 16.12
CA GLY A 296 -13.67 -3.74 17.16
C GLY A 296 -12.24 -3.93 16.67
N VAL A 297 -11.47 -4.60 17.53
CA VAL A 297 -10.07 -4.93 17.27
C VAL A 297 -10.01 -6.19 16.41
N LEU A 298 -9.21 -6.15 15.35
CA LEU A 298 -8.99 -7.30 14.47
C LEU A 298 -8.30 -8.44 15.24
N ASP A 299 -8.89 -9.63 15.22
CA ASP A 299 -8.25 -10.87 15.67
C ASP A 299 -7.91 -11.75 14.46
N ALA A 300 -6.62 -11.91 14.20
CA ALA A 300 -6.11 -12.60 13.02
C ALA A 300 -5.62 -14.02 13.33
N GLY A 301 -6.50 -14.85 13.90
CA GLY A 301 -6.24 -16.28 14.10
C GLY A 301 -5.40 -16.60 15.34
N GLY A 302 -5.43 -15.72 16.35
CA GLY A 302 -4.76 -15.91 17.63
C GLY A 302 -3.37 -15.27 17.72
N TRP A 303 -3.08 -14.76 18.90
CA TRP A 303 -1.83 -14.07 19.24
C TRP A 303 -0.53 -14.84 18.91
N PRO A 304 -0.44 -16.19 19.07
CA PRO A 304 0.83 -16.88 18.87
C PRO A 304 1.29 -16.88 17.41
N ALA A 305 0.37 -16.99 16.46
CA ALA A 305 0.69 -17.06 15.04
C ALA A 305 1.16 -15.70 14.51
N THR A 306 0.46 -14.63 14.88
CA THR A 306 0.84 -13.25 14.52
C THR A 306 2.16 -12.85 15.16
N LEU A 307 2.38 -13.20 16.43
CA LEU A 307 3.67 -13.01 17.11
C LEU A 307 4.80 -13.75 16.41
N ALA A 308 4.61 -15.03 16.09
CA ALA A 308 5.63 -15.82 15.40
C ALA A 308 5.99 -15.21 14.04
N PHE A 309 4.99 -14.76 13.28
CA PHE A 309 5.19 -14.09 12.00
C PHE A 309 6.01 -12.80 12.15
N ALA A 310 5.65 -11.94 13.12
CA ALA A 310 6.40 -10.71 13.41
C ALA A 310 7.84 -11.01 13.87
N ALA A 311 8.02 -11.96 14.80
CA ALA A 311 9.33 -12.34 15.32
C ALA A 311 10.25 -12.88 14.21
N VAL A 312 9.74 -13.77 13.35
CA VAL A 312 10.51 -14.32 12.22
C VAL A 312 10.89 -13.20 11.24
N THR A 313 9.95 -12.32 10.90
CA THR A 313 10.20 -11.20 9.98
C THR A 313 11.30 -10.28 10.50
N LEU A 314 11.21 -9.87 11.77
CA LEU A 314 12.20 -9.02 12.41
C LEU A 314 13.56 -9.69 12.56
N LEU A 315 13.59 -11.01 12.82
CA LEU A 315 14.84 -11.75 12.91
C LEU A 315 15.52 -11.85 11.54
N VAL A 316 14.76 -12.07 10.46
CA VAL A 316 15.28 -12.09 9.10
C VAL A 316 15.88 -10.73 8.73
N THR A 317 15.17 -9.62 8.99
CA THR A 317 15.70 -8.28 8.72
C THR A 317 16.95 -7.99 9.54
N ALA A 318 16.98 -8.40 10.82
CA ALA A 318 18.11 -8.21 11.69
C ALA A 318 19.36 -8.99 11.24
N VAL A 319 19.20 -10.26 10.84
CA VAL A 319 20.30 -11.09 10.34
C VAL A 319 20.84 -10.53 9.02
N LEU A 320 19.96 -10.11 8.11
CA LEU A 320 20.38 -9.45 6.86
C LEU A 320 21.13 -8.14 7.13
N THR A 321 20.64 -7.32 8.07
CA THR A 321 21.32 -6.10 8.52
C THR A 321 22.74 -6.42 9.00
N ALA A 322 22.87 -7.37 9.93
CA ALA A 322 24.14 -7.75 10.53
C ALA A 322 25.14 -8.33 9.52
N ARG A 323 24.67 -9.04 8.48
CA ARG A 323 25.52 -9.57 7.41
C ARG A 323 26.08 -8.49 6.49
N HIS A 324 25.31 -7.43 6.23
CA HIS A 324 25.70 -6.33 5.34
C HIS A 324 26.41 -5.18 6.06
N ASP A 325 26.37 -5.17 7.40
CA ASP A 325 27.09 -4.20 8.22
C ASP A 325 28.60 -4.49 8.21
N ARG A 326 29.34 -3.71 7.41
CA ARG A 326 30.81 -3.79 7.27
C ARG A 326 31.56 -2.95 8.31
N ASP A 327 30.88 -2.01 8.97
CA ASP A 327 31.47 -1.06 9.92
C ASP A 327 31.37 -1.54 11.37
N ALA A 328 31.37 -2.85 11.57
CA ALA A 328 31.38 -3.44 12.89
C ALA A 328 32.72 -3.17 13.57
N GLY A 329 32.84 -2.00 14.19
CA GLY A 329 34.05 -1.52 14.83
C GLY A 329 34.61 -2.49 15.87
N GLU A 330 35.87 -2.28 16.22
CA GLU A 330 36.56 -3.03 17.26
C GLU A 330 35.92 -2.74 18.63
N GLY A 331 35.70 -3.78 19.44
CA GLY A 331 35.10 -3.59 20.77
C GLY A 331 34.45 -4.84 21.38
N PRO A 332 33.87 -4.72 22.58
CA PRO A 332 33.15 -5.81 23.23
C PRO A 332 31.92 -6.25 22.43
N ARG A 333 31.63 -7.56 22.45
CA ARG A 333 30.56 -8.16 21.65
C ARG A 333 29.17 -7.63 22.01
N TRP A 334 28.94 -7.40 23.30
CA TRP A 334 27.68 -6.86 23.82
C TRP A 334 27.44 -5.42 23.34
N LEU A 335 28.48 -4.60 23.23
CA LEU A 335 28.37 -3.20 22.76
C LEU A 335 28.04 -3.15 21.27
N ARG A 336 28.63 -4.03 20.46
CA ARG A 336 28.27 -4.19 19.04
C ARG A 336 26.83 -4.67 18.87
N ALA A 337 26.39 -5.61 19.68
CA ALA A 337 25.01 -6.09 19.65
C ALA A 337 24.02 -4.98 20.04
N ALA A 338 24.31 -4.22 21.08
CA ALA A 338 23.48 -3.09 21.52
C ALA A 338 23.39 -2.00 20.44
N THR A 339 24.51 -1.60 19.83
CA THR A 339 24.52 -0.58 18.77
C THR A 339 23.82 -1.04 17.49
N ALA A 340 24.00 -2.30 17.08
CA ALA A 340 23.27 -2.89 15.97
C ALA A 340 21.75 -2.96 16.27
N GLY A 341 21.40 -3.35 17.50
CA GLY A 341 20.03 -3.32 18.01
C GLY A 341 19.41 -1.94 17.89
N LEU A 342 20.00 -0.90 18.49
CA LEU A 342 19.47 0.47 18.46
C LEU A 342 19.24 0.99 17.03
N ARG A 343 20.20 0.76 16.12
CA ARG A 343 20.07 1.17 14.70
C ARG A 343 18.94 0.43 14.01
N HIS A 344 18.85 -0.89 14.21
CA HIS A 344 17.80 -1.70 13.61
C HIS A 344 16.42 -1.34 14.18
N GLY A 345 16.30 -1.19 15.50
CA GLY A 345 15.10 -0.74 16.19
C GLY A 345 14.60 0.59 15.67
N LEU A 346 15.47 1.59 15.51
CA LEU A 346 15.09 2.89 14.94
C LEU A 346 14.50 2.78 13.54
N VAL A 347 15.14 1.98 12.67
CA VAL A 347 14.68 1.78 11.29
C VAL A 347 13.37 0.99 11.24
N VAL A 348 13.24 -0.07 12.01
CA VAL A 348 12.02 -0.89 12.09
C VAL A 348 10.86 -0.06 12.64
N ALA A 349 11.08 0.71 13.70
CA ALA A 349 10.09 1.61 14.27
C ALA A 349 9.56 2.61 13.25
N ALA A 350 10.47 3.30 12.54
CA ALA A 350 10.12 4.25 11.50
C ALA A 350 9.37 3.57 10.34
N ALA A 351 9.87 2.42 9.86
CA ALA A 351 9.27 1.69 8.76
C ALA A 351 7.86 1.20 9.09
N LEU A 352 7.66 0.63 10.28
CA LEU A 352 6.34 0.14 10.71
C LEU A 352 5.37 1.29 11.03
N ALA A 353 5.85 2.40 11.60
CA ALA A 353 5.02 3.58 11.83
C ALA A 353 4.51 4.18 10.50
N VAL A 354 5.41 4.35 9.53
CA VAL A 354 5.04 4.79 8.17
C VAL A 354 4.11 3.78 7.52
N ALA A 355 4.39 2.48 7.62
CA ALA A 355 3.52 1.44 7.09
C ALA A 355 2.13 1.46 7.74
N THR A 356 2.03 1.71 9.05
CA THR A 356 0.76 1.82 9.78
C THR A 356 -0.05 3.03 9.32
N LEU A 357 0.62 4.17 9.09
CA LEU A 357 -0.01 5.37 8.55
C LEU A 357 -0.55 5.13 7.14
N LEU A 358 0.24 4.48 6.27
CA LEU A 358 -0.14 4.20 4.89
C LEU A 358 -1.18 3.07 4.77
N ALA A 359 -1.21 2.14 5.71
CA ALA A 359 -2.19 1.06 5.79
C ALA A 359 -3.50 1.49 6.45
N GLY A 360 -3.51 2.68 7.07
CA GLY A 360 -4.74 3.34 7.47
C GLY A 360 -5.61 3.56 6.24
N ALA A 361 -6.87 3.16 6.33
CA ALA A 361 -7.83 3.33 5.26
C ALA A 361 -9.07 4.02 5.83
N SER A 362 -9.57 5.02 5.12
CA SER A 362 -10.84 5.66 5.45
C SER A 362 -11.69 5.72 4.19
N VAL A 363 -12.93 5.27 4.33
CA VAL A 363 -13.96 5.45 3.31
C VAL A 363 -15.13 6.15 3.98
N GLU A 364 -15.41 7.36 3.52
CA GLU A 364 -16.49 8.19 4.04
C GLU A 364 -17.65 8.19 3.04
N PHE A 365 -18.85 8.00 3.56
CA PHE A 365 -20.11 8.11 2.84
C PHE A 365 -21.03 9.06 3.59
N GLY A 366 -21.80 9.87 2.88
CA GLY A 366 -22.74 10.80 3.47
C GLY A 366 -23.92 11.12 2.57
N VAL A 367 -25.04 11.45 3.18
CA VAL A 367 -26.24 11.97 2.55
C VAL A 367 -26.36 13.43 2.91
N SER A 368 -26.35 14.26 1.87
CA SER A 368 -26.58 15.70 1.90
C SER A 368 -28.03 15.97 1.52
N VAL A 369 -28.67 16.95 2.15
CA VAL A 369 -29.90 17.56 1.66
C VAL A 369 -29.65 19.06 1.60
N LEU A 370 -29.86 19.67 0.43
CA LEU A 370 -29.61 21.09 0.15
C LEU A 370 -28.15 21.53 0.39
N GLY A 371 -27.17 20.65 0.16
CA GLY A 371 -25.75 20.96 0.34
C GLY A 371 -25.24 20.86 1.78
N SER A 372 -26.12 20.53 2.74
CA SER A 372 -25.75 20.26 4.13
C SER A 372 -25.73 18.75 4.39
N GLN A 373 -24.61 18.23 4.89
CA GLN A 373 -24.50 16.82 5.28
C GLN A 373 -25.42 16.54 6.47
N LEU A 374 -26.43 15.69 6.28
CA LEU A 374 -27.41 15.36 7.31
C LEU A 374 -27.12 14.02 8.00
N MET A 375 -26.58 13.05 7.27
CA MET A 375 -26.20 11.75 7.82
C MET A 375 -24.96 11.18 7.13
N GLY A 376 -24.02 10.62 7.89
CA GLY A 376 -22.78 10.01 7.39
C GLY A 376 -22.58 8.57 7.85
N ALA A 377 -21.72 7.84 7.14
CA ALA A 377 -21.08 6.62 7.59
C ALA A 377 -19.58 6.67 7.24
N GLU A 378 -18.71 6.42 8.21
CA GLU A 378 -17.28 6.31 8.00
C GLU A 378 -16.84 4.88 8.30
N LEU A 379 -16.17 4.24 7.34
CA LEU A 379 -15.47 2.98 7.53
C LEU A 379 -13.99 3.30 7.67
N ARG A 380 -13.44 3.02 8.87
CA ARG A 380 -12.05 3.33 9.18
C ARG A 380 -11.30 2.08 9.62
N LEU A 381 -10.14 1.86 9.01
CA LEU A 381 -9.12 0.95 9.46
C LEU A 381 -7.96 1.77 10.01
N SER A 382 -7.62 1.57 11.29
CA SER A 382 -6.52 2.31 11.90
C SER A 382 -5.73 1.47 12.91
N GLY A 383 -4.41 1.64 12.90
CA GLY A 383 -3.49 1.13 13.91
C GLY A 383 -2.92 2.26 14.75
N ASN A 384 -2.59 1.98 16.02
CA ASN A 384 -1.97 2.98 16.90
C ASN A 384 -0.50 3.23 16.53
N VAL A 385 -0.25 4.32 15.80
CA VAL A 385 1.09 4.67 15.26
C VAL A 385 2.14 4.86 16.37
N LEU A 386 1.76 5.50 17.49
CA LEU A 386 2.68 5.72 18.60
C LEU A 386 3.10 4.39 19.23
N LEU A 387 2.14 3.50 19.45
CA LEU A 387 2.39 2.17 19.97
C LEU A 387 3.21 1.34 18.98
N THR A 388 2.93 1.42 17.68
CA THR A 388 3.76 0.80 16.63
C THR A 388 5.21 1.29 16.70
N LEU A 389 5.41 2.58 16.93
CA LEU A 389 6.75 3.17 17.01
C LEU A 389 7.51 2.65 18.23
N VAL A 390 6.87 2.61 19.39
CA VAL A 390 7.48 2.10 20.64
C VAL A 390 7.75 0.59 20.55
N LEU A 391 6.74 -0.21 20.22
CA LEU A 391 6.86 -1.67 20.17
C LEU A 391 7.76 -2.12 19.01
N GLY A 392 7.67 -1.46 17.85
CA GLY A 392 8.57 -1.67 16.73
C GLY A 392 10.02 -1.34 17.08
N PHE A 393 10.26 -0.29 17.88
CA PHE A 393 11.61 0.04 18.36
C PHE A 393 12.14 -1.05 19.29
N VAL A 394 11.36 -1.45 20.31
CA VAL A 394 11.78 -2.46 21.30
C VAL A 394 12.03 -3.81 20.64
N ALA A 395 11.07 -4.30 19.86
CA ALA A 395 11.18 -5.59 19.17
C ALA A 395 12.27 -5.57 18.10
N GLY A 396 12.37 -4.49 17.32
CA GLY A 396 13.45 -4.30 16.35
C GLY A 396 14.83 -4.21 17.00
N ALA A 397 14.95 -3.56 18.16
CA ALA A 397 16.21 -3.48 18.89
C ALA A 397 16.64 -4.85 19.44
N ALA A 398 15.70 -5.61 20.02
CA ALA A 398 15.94 -6.96 20.47
C ALA A 398 16.36 -7.87 19.30
N ALA A 399 15.60 -7.87 18.19
CA ALA A 399 15.91 -8.64 17.00
C ALA A 399 17.28 -8.26 16.42
N GLY A 400 17.59 -6.96 16.33
CA GLY A 400 18.87 -6.45 15.84
C GLY A 400 20.07 -6.92 16.66
N ALA A 401 19.95 -6.89 17.98
CA ALA A 401 20.98 -7.41 18.88
C ALA A 401 21.18 -8.92 18.73
N VAL A 402 20.09 -9.69 18.69
CA VAL A 402 20.11 -11.15 18.50
C VAL A 402 20.71 -11.51 17.13
N GLY A 403 20.29 -10.83 16.06
CA GLY A 403 20.80 -11.04 14.70
C GLY A 403 22.31 -10.78 14.61
N ARG A 404 22.81 -9.75 15.30
CA ARG A 404 24.24 -9.46 15.39
C ARG A 404 25.00 -10.58 16.11
N LEU A 405 24.49 -11.05 17.25
CA LEU A 405 25.11 -12.14 18.01
C LEU A 405 25.12 -13.45 17.20
N ALA A 406 24.03 -13.78 16.50
CA ALA A 406 23.95 -14.97 15.67
C ALA A 406 25.01 -14.97 14.55
N VAL A 407 25.23 -13.83 13.89
CA VAL A 407 26.27 -13.68 12.86
C VAL A 407 27.68 -13.76 13.47
N ASP A 408 27.92 -13.09 14.61
CA ASP A 408 29.20 -13.15 15.33
C ASP A 408 29.54 -14.57 15.82
N LEU A 409 28.53 -15.40 16.15
CA LEU A 409 28.71 -16.81 16.53
C LEU A 409 28.96 -17.70 15.31
N ALA A 410 28.23 -17.50 14.21
CA ALA A 410 28.41 -18.27 12.98
C ALA A 410 29.83 -18.10 12.41
N ARG A 411 30.37 -16.87 12.40
CA ARG A 411 31.73 -16.60 11.91
C ARG A 411 32.83 -17.30 12.71
N ARG A 412 32.60 -17.63 13.98
CA ARG A 412 33.57 -18.38 14.81
C ARG A 412 33.66 -19.86 14.46
N ARG A 413 32.59 -20.42 13.90
CA ARG A 413 32.49 -21.85 13.57
C ARG A 413 33.02 -22.18 12.19
N SER A 414 33.50 -21.20 11.43
CA SER A 414 34.22 -21.43 10.17
C SER A 414 35.73 -21.37 10.49
N PRO A 415 36.40 -22.50 10.76
CA PRO A 415 37.84 -22.53 10.77
C PRO A 415 38.31 -22.19 9.36
N SER A 416 39.30 -21.31 9.24
CA SER A 416 40.04 -21.14 8.02
C SER A 416 40.61 -22.49 7.60
N THR A 417 40.06 -23.10 6.56
CA THR A 417 40.83 -24.01 5.70
C THR A 417 41.83 -23.13 4.95
N VAL A 418 42.89 -22.77 5.64
CA VAL A 418 44.13 -22.27 5.08
C VAL A 418 45.20 -23.12 5.74
N ASP A 419 45.58 -24.17 5.03
CA ASP A 419 46.93 -24.74 5.04
C ASP A 419 47.05 -25.62 3.80
N SER A 420 47.61 -25.03 2.73
CA SER A 420 48.67 -25.55 1.85
C SER A 420 48.70 -24.76 0.54
#